data_AF-A0A521ZMH9-F1
#
_entry.id   AF-A0A521ZMH9-F1
#
_cell.length_a   1.000
_cell.length_b   1.000
_cell.length_c   1.000
_cell.angle_alpha   90.00
_cell.angle_beta   90.00
_cell.angle_gamma   90.00
#
_symmetry.space_group_name_H-M   'P 1'
#
loop_
_entity.id
_entity.type
_entity.pdbx_description
1 polymer ?
#
loop_
_entity_poly.entity_id
_entity_poly.type
_entity_poly.pdbx_seq_one_letter_code
_entity_poly.pdbx_strand_id
1 'polypeptide(L)'
;MKDEQKLNAWIREQLRTTCDVVRIENTISSGMPDLNICRQGHEVWVESKVMVLGRVLLRKEQFAWGVRRSAHGGHVRILAWHPAANTLFGWRYPLVGVREHGEYLQVTNDHHAYGFCDKSFNLKTFLFT
;
A
#
# COMPACT_ATOMS: atom_id res chain seq x y z
N MET A 1 -9.49 -13.54 -10.62
CA MET A 1 -8.71 -12.28 -10.47
C MET A 1 -7.91 -12.40 -9.18
N LYS A 2 -6.59 -12.22 -9.22
CA LYS A 2 -5.75 -12.27 -8.00
C LYS A 2 -6.22 -11.16 -7.04
N ASP A 3 -6.31 -11.44 -5.74
CA ASP A 3 -6.99 -10.54 -4.80
C ASP A 3 -6.32 -9.16 -4.67
N GLU A 4 -5.01 -9.04 -4.91
CA GLU A 4 -4.30 -7.74 -4.98
C GLU A 4 -4.78 -6.86 -6.14
N GLN A 5 -5.15 -7.45 -7.28
CA GLN A 5 -5.72 -6.70 -8.40
C GLN A 5 -7.10 -6.14 -8.07
N LYS A 6 -7.88 -6.83 -7.22
CA LYS A 6 -9.17 -6.31 -6.74
C LYS A 6 -8.96 -5.09 -5.85
N LEU A 7 -7.97 -5.14 -4.94
CA LEU A 7 -7.61 -3.99 -4.12
C LEU A 7 -7.18 -2.79 -4.99
N ASN A 8 -6.32 -3.01 -5.99
CA ASN A 8 -5.91 -1.95 -6.91
C ASN A 8 -7.09 -1.33 -7.68
N ALA A 9 -8.01 -2.16 -8.18
CA ALA A 9 -9.22 -1.68 -8.85
C ALA A 9 -10.11 -0.87 -7.91
N TRP A 10 -10.26 -1.32 -6.67
CA TRP A 10 -11.02 -0.61 -5.65
C TRP A 10 -10.40 0.75 -5.32
N ILE A 11 -9.08 0.82 -5.08
CA ILE A 11 -8.35 2.09 -4.85
C ILE A 11 -8.60 3.06 -6.00
N ARG A 12 -8.46 2.58 -7.25
CA ARG A 12 -8.66 3.41 -8.44
C ARG A 12 -10.07 3.98 -8.50
N GLU A 13 -11.09 3.16 -8.24
CA GLU A 13 -12.48 3.61 -8.23
C GLU A 13 -12.74 4.68 -7.15
N GLN A 14 -12.19 4.51 -5.94
CA GLN A 14 -12.36 5.49 -4.86
C GLN A 14 -11.72 6.85 -5.18
N LEU A 15 -10.71 6.88 -6.03
CA LEU A 15 -9.90 8.07 -6.29
C LEU A 15 -10.17 8.72 -7.65
N ARG A 16 -10.92 8.06 -8.53
CA ARG A 16 -11.05 8.39 -9.97
C ARG A 16 -11.44 9.83 -10.30
N THR A 17 -12.13 10.52 -9.39
CA THR A 17 -12.63 11.89 -9.62
C THR A 17 -11.66 12.98 -9.16
N THR A 18 -10.60 12.62 -8.42
CA THR A 18 -9.73 13.60 -7.75
C THR A 18 -8.24 13.32 -7.86
N CYS A 19 -7.85 12.15 -8.33
CA CYS A 19 -6.46 11.75 -8.48
C CYS A 19 -6.24 11.11 -9.85
N ASP A 20 -5.03 11.28 -10.39
CA ASP A 20 -4.53 10.40 -11.44
C ASP A 20 -3.94 9.15 -10.78
N VAL A 21 -4.30 7.96 -11.27
CA VAL A 21 -3.92 6.67 -10.67
C VAL A 21 -3.33 5.80 -11.77
N VAL A 22 -2.02 5.58 -11.70
CA VAL A 22 -1.27 4.77 -12.66
C VAL A 22 -0.92 3.44 -12.01
N ARG A 23 -1.33 2.35 -12.65
CA ARG A 23 -0.85 1.01 -12.29
C ARG A 23 0.51 0.79 -12.93
N ILE A 24 1.46 0.32 -12.14
CA ILE A 24 2.81 0.01 -12.58
C ILE A 24 2.82 -1.43 -13.10
N GLU A 25 3.04 -1.61 -14.40
CA GLU A 25 3.06 -2.93 -15.05
C GLU A 25 4.48 -3.40 -15.37
N ASN A 26 5.38 -2.44 -15.57
CA ASN A 26 6.71 -2.59 -16.09
C ASN A 26 7.70 -2.16 -15.00
N THR A 27 8.35 -3.15 -14.40
CA THR A 27 9.28 -2.94 -13.29
C THR A 27 10.67 -2.63 -13.84
N ILE A 28 11.05 -1.36 -13.84
CA ILE A 28 12.44 -0.93 -14.14
C ILE A 28 13.37 -1.28 -12.96
N SER A 29 12.83 -1.31 -11.73
CA SER A 29 13.55 -1.67 -10.52
C SER A 29 12.74 -2.69 -9.72
N SER A 30 13.42 -3.70 -9.16
CA SER A 30 12.80 -4.63 -8.22
C SER A 30 12.21 -3.92 -7.01
N GLY A 31 11.06 -4.40 -6.56
CA GLY A 31 10.34 -3.87 -5.39
C GLY A 31 9.59 -2.56 -5.61
N MET A 32 9.51 -2.06 -6.85
CA MET A 32 8.70 -0.88 -7.15
C MET A 32 7.21 -1.14 -6.81
N PRO A 33 6.51 -0.20 -6.16
CA PRO A 33 5.12 -0.38 -5.76
C PRO A 33 4.14 -0.56 -6.92
N ASP A 34 2.98 -1.14 -6.63
CA ASP A 34 1.94 -1.47 -7.63
C ASP A 34 1.29 -0.23 -8.27
N LEU A 35 1.15 0.85 -7.50
CA LEU A 35 0.47 2.07 -7.94
C LEU A 35 1.32 3.32 -7.68
N ASN A 36 1.22 4.27 -8.59
CA ASN A 36 1.59 5.66 -8.39
C ASN A 36 0.33 6.53 -8.53
N ILE A 37 0.13 7.44 -7.58
CA ILE A 37 -1.09 8.24 -7.48
C ILE A 37 -0.69 9.71 -7.32
N CYS A 38 -1.20 10.54 -8.22
CA CYS A 38 -0.98 11.99 -8.20
C CYS A 38 -2.26 12.72 -7.81
N ARG A 39 -2.15 13.66 -6.86
CA ARG A 39 -3.23 14.59 -6.51
C ARG A 39 -2.66 15.99 -6.37
N GLN A 40 -3.09 16.91 -7.25
CA GLN A 40 -2.67 18.32 -7.21
C GLN A 40 -1.14 18.49 -7.21
N GLY A 41 -0.41 17.66 -7.96
CA GLY A 41 1.05 17.67 -8.03
C GLY A 41 1.75 16.96 -6.86
N HIS A 42 1.01 16.41 -5.91
CA HIS A 42 1.56 15.57 -4.85
C HIS A 42 1.47 14.10 -5.23
N GLU A 43 2.61 13.41 -5.16
CA GLU A 43 2.75 12.01 -5.53
C GLU A 43 2.73 11.10 -4.30
N VAL A 44 2.05 9.97 -4.39
CA VAL A 44 2.15 8.85 -3.44
C VAL A 44 2.31 7.54 -4.17
N TRP A 45 3.20 6.70 -3.65
CA TRP A 45 3.42 5.33 -4.12
C TRP A 45 2.73 4.35 -3.17
N VAL A 46 2.00 3.38 -3.73
CA VAL A 46 1.23 2.42 -2.95
C VAL A 46 1.60 1.01 -3.33
N GLU A 47 2.06 0.26 -2.34
CA GLU A 47 2.20 -1.19 -2.40
C GLU A 47 0.92 -1.84 -1.88
N SER A 48 0.26 -2.65 -2.72
CA SER A 48 -0.99 -3.31 -2.40
C SER A 48 -0.75 -4.74 -1.97
N LYS A 49 -1.34 -5.14 -0.84
CA LYS A 49 -1.21 -6.48 -0.28
C LYS A 49 -2.57 -7.08 0.05
N VAL A 50 -2.59 -8.40 0.11
CA VAL A 50 -3.69 -9.15 0.71
C VAL A 50 -3.14 -9.96 1.87
N MET A 51 -3.81 -9.86 3.01
CA MET A 51 -3.36 -10.58 4.20
C MET A 51 -3.53 -12.07 4.02
N VAL A 52 -2.47 -12.82 4.32
CA VAL A 52 -2.46 -14.28 4.31
C VAL A 52 -2.29 -14.75 5.75
N LEU A 53 -3.25 -15.53 6.25
CA LEU A 53 -3.28 -16.01 7.64
C LEU A 53 -3.09 -14.87 8.66
N GLY A 54 -3.74 -13.73 8.42
CA GLY A 54 -3.67 -12.56 9.29
C GLY A 54 -2.32 -11.82 9.27
N ARG A 55 -1.46 -12.08 8.27
CA ARG A 55 -0.14 -11.43 8.14
C ARG A 55 -0.04 -10.63 6.84
N VAL A 56 0.66 -9.50 6.90
CA VAL A 56 1.13 -8.78 5.72
C VAL A 56 2.58 -9.16 5.48
N LEU A 57 2.85 -9.73 4.31
CA LEU A 57 4.18 -10.16 3.89
C LEU A 57 4.67 -9.27 2.75
N LEU A 58 5.87 -8.72 2.90
CA LEU A 58 6.59 -7.97 1.89
C LEU A 58 7.77 -8.79 1.40
N ARG A 59 8.12 -8.66 0.12
CA ARG A 59 9.44 -9.09 -0.33
C ARG A 59 10.50 -8.11 0.17
N LYS A 60 11.72 -8.58 0.38
CA LYS A 60 12.82 -7.76 0.91
C LYS A 60 13.09 -6.53 0.03
N GLU A 61 13.01 -6.68 -1.28
CA GLU A 61 13.17 -5.59 -2.24
C GLU A 61 12.07 -4.53 -2.17
N GLN A 62 10.83 -4.91 -1.85
CA GLN A 62 9.70 -3.98 -1.71
C GLN A 62 9.88 -3.09 -0.49
N PHE A 63 10.29 -3.70 0.63
CA PHE A 63 10.62 -2.95 1.84
C PHE A 63 11.81 -2.02 1.60
N ALA A 64 12.88 -2.53 0.99
CA ALA A 64 14.06 -1.73 0.68
C ALA A 64 13.72 -0.54 -0.25
N TRP A 65 12.85 -0.73 -1.24
CA TRP A 65 12.41 0.36 -2.12
C TRP A 65 11.67 1.44 -1.31
N GLY A 66 10.72 1.05 -0.45
CA GLY A 66 9.95 1.98 0.38
C GLY A 66 10.82 2.79 1.34
N VAL A 67 11.78 2.13 2.02
CA VAL A 67 12.75 2.79 2.89
C VAL A 67 13.59 3.80 2.10
N ARG A 68 14.19 3.39 0.96
CA ARG A 68 15.01 4.31 0.15
C ARG A 68 14.22 5.50 -0.36
N ARG A 69 13.02 5.28 -0.92
CA ARG A 69 12.21 6.36 -1.49
C ARG A 69 11.76 7.35 -0.42
N SER A 70 11.34 6.86 0.75
CA SER A 70 10.92 7.71 1.86
C SER A 70 12.08 8.49 2.50
N ALA A 71 13.30 7.94 2.51
CA ALA A 71 14.49 8.65 2.97
C ALA A 71 14.80 9.92 2.14
N HIS A 72 14.28 10.01 0.90
CA HIS A 72 14.38 11.18 0.04
C HIS A 72 13.07 11.98 -0.04
N GLY A 73 12.20 11.86 0.97
CA GLY A 73 10.94 12.62 1.06
C GLY A 73 9.80 12.07 0.21
N GLY A 74 9.96 10.93 -0.46
CA GLY A 74 8.90 10.32 -1.24
C GLY A 74 7.81 9.73 -0.35
N HIS A 75 6.53 9.95 -0.68
CA HIS A 75 5.43 9.38 0.07
C HIS A 75 5.19 7.94 -0.39
N VAL A 76 5.40 6.99 0.52
CA VAL A 76 5.17 5.56 0.25
C VAL A 76 4.22 4.99 1.30
N ARG A 77 3.24 4.22 0.84
CA ARG A 77 2.20 3.60 1.65
C ARG A 77 2.12 2.11 1.35
N ILE A 78 1.78 1.32 2.36
CA ILE A 78 1.34 -0.06 2.18
C ILE A 78 -0.14 -0.09 2.51
N LEU A 79 -0.95 -0.65 1.61
CA LEU A 79 -2.35 -0.95 1.86
C LEU A 79 -2.54 -2.46 1.80
N ALA A 80 -3.05 -3.05 2.89
CA ALA A 80 -3.33 -4.48 2.94
C ALA A 80 -4.81 -4.74 3.21
N TRP A 81 -5.45 -5.55 2.38
CA TRP A 81 -6.81 -5.99 2.61
C TRP A 81 -6.84 -7.34 3.33
N HIS A 82 -7.67 -7.44 4.37
CA HIS A 82 -8.03 -8.69 5.03
C HIS A 82 -9.40 -9.16 4.54
N PRO A 83 -9.48 -10.17 3.65
CA PRO A 83 -10.74 -10.55 3.01
C PRO A 83 -11.81 -11.03 4.00
N ALA A 84 -11.43 -11.91 4.95
CA ALA A 84 -12.40 -12.47 5.90
C ALA A 84 -12.99 -11.43 6.87
N ALA A 85 -12.17 -10.47 7.32
CA ALA A 85 -12.60 -9.38 8.19
C ALA A 85 -13.13 -8.16 7.41
N ASN A 86 -13.08 -8.20 6.07
CA ASN A 86 -13.36 -7.08 5.18
C ASN A 86 -12.78 -5.73 5.66
N THR A 87 -11.52 -5.75 6.08
CA THR A 87 -10.82 -4.62 6.72
C THR A 87 -9.59 -4.25 5.90
N LEU A 88 -9.36 -2.96 5.71
CA LEU A 88 -8.17 -2.41 5.10
C LEU A 88 -7.21 -1.92 6.19
N PHE A 89 -5.94 -2.23 6.03
CA PHE A 89 -4.88 -1.81 6.93
C PHE A 89 -3.87 -0.95 6.17
N GLY A 90 -3.46 0.15 6.80
CA GLY A 90 -2.55 1.11 6.19
C GLY A 90 -1.29 1.34 7.02
N TRP A 91 -0.13 1.32 6.35
CA TRP A 91 1.16 1.72 6.91
C TRP A 91 1.82 2.80 6.07
N ARG A 92 2.67 3.59 6.72
CA ARG A 92 3.42 4.70 6.10
C ARG A 92 4.90 4.48 6.29
N TYR A 93 5.69 4.62 5.24
CA TYR A 93 7.14 4.70 5.39
C TYR A 93 7.56 6.08 5.93
N PRO A 94 8.65 6.18 6.70
CA PRO A 94 9.56 5.09 7.11
C PRO A 94 9.08 4.32 8.36
N LEU A 95 7.87 4.59 8.86
CA LEU A 95 7.32 4.01 10.08
C LEU A 95 6.82 2.56 9.92
N VAL A 96 7.35 1.78 8.96
CA VAL A 96 6.96 0.38 8.78
C VAL A 96 7.92 -0.50 9.58
N GLY A 97 7.43 -1.11 10.66
CA GLY A 97 8.15 -2.11 11.43
C GLY A 97 8.04 -3.47 10.75
N VAL A 98 9.16 -4.17 10.63
CA VAL A 98 9.21 -5.51 10.02
C VAL A 98 10.04 -6.48 10.84
N ARG A 99 9.77 -7.78 10.68
CA ARG A 99 10.64 -8.88 11.11
C ARG A 99 10.82 -9.89 10.00
N GLU A 100 11.89 -10.67 10.07
CA GLU A 100 12.13 -11.75 9.11
C GLU A 100 11.05 -12.84 9.20
N HIS A 101 10.65 -13.35 8.02
CA HIS A 101 9.69 -14.42 7.88
C HIS A 101 10.03 -15.26 6.63
N GLY A 102 11.05 -16.12 6.74
CA GLY A 102 11.60 -16.86 5.62
C GLY A 102 12.16 -15.93 4.54
N GLU A 103 11.72 -16.12 3.29
CA GLU A 103 12.10 -15.25 2.16
C GLU A 103 11.43 -13.86 2.20
N TYR A 104 10.48 -13.66 3.11
CA TYR A 104 9.69 -12.43 3.22
C TYR A 104 10.02 -11.67 4.51
N LEU A 105 9.50 -10.44 4.58
CA LEU A 105 9.42 -9.62 5.77
C LEU A 105 7.95 -9.55 6.20
N GLN A 106 7.67 -9.90 7.45
CA GLN A 106 6.34 -9.68 8.04
C GLN A 106 6.28 -8.26 8.60
N VAL A 107 5.23 -7.51 8.27
CA VAL A 107 4.94 -6.22 8.91
C VAL A 107 4.44 -6.46 10.34
N THR A 108 5.02 -5.78 11.32
CA THR A 108 4.84 -6.10 12.75
C THR A 108 4.27 -4.99 13.61
N ASN A 109 4.35 -3.74 13.18
CA ASN A 109 3.93 -2.62 14.01
C ASN A 109 2.48 -2.19 13.75
N ASP A 110 1.97 -1.43 14.71
CA ASP A 110 0.61 -0.90 14.70
C ASP A 110 0.32 -0.16 13.40
N HIS A 111 -0.90 -0.38 12.95
CA HIS A 111 -1.44 0.09 11.69
C HIS A 111 -2.63 0.96 11.96
N HIS A 112 -2.97 1.79 10.98
CA HIS A 112 -4.32 2.32 10.94
C HIS A 112 -5.24 1.26 10.33
N ALA A 113 -6.24 0.81 11.08
CA ALA A 113 -7.27 -0.13 10.63
C ALA A 113 -8.51 0.64 10.18
N TYR A 114 -9.06 0.28 9.03
CA TYR A 114 -10.22 0.91 8.42
C TYR A 114 -11.13 -0.16 7.81
N GLY A 115 -12.45 0.04 7.78
CA GLY A 115 -13.32 -0.89 7.05
C GLY A 115 -13.05 -0.81 5.54
N PHE A 116 -12.90 -1.95 4.86
CA PHE A 116 -12.60 -1.99 3.41
C PHE A 116 -13.73 -1.39 2.55
N CYS A 117 -14.96 -1.45 3.05
CA CYS A 117 -16.13 -0.83 2.42
C CYS A 117 -16.66 0.36 3.23
N ASP A 118 -15.93 0.80 4.25
CA ASP A 118 -16.39 1.88 5.11
C ASP A 118 -16.15 3.22 4.39
N LYS A 119 -17.25 3.87 4.00
CA LYS A 119 -17.22 5.20 3.36
C LYS A 119 -16.73 6.30 4.31
N SER A 120 -16.68 6.04 5.62
CA SER A 120 -16.10 6.95 6.61
C SER A 120 -14.57 6.98 6.53
N PHE A 121 -13.95 5.93 5.98
CA PHE A 121 -12.52 5.93 5.73
C PHE A 121 -12.19 6.89 4.59
N ASN A 122 -11.51 7.98 4.94
CA ASN A 122 -10.98 8.89 3.96
C ASN A 122 -9.62 8.39 3.45
N LEU A 123 -9.66 7.49 2.46
CA LEU A 123 -8.48 6.98 1.76
C LEU A 123 -7.55 8.10 1.29
N LYS A 124 -8.12 9.22 0.81
CA LYS A 124 -7.32 10.37 0.36
C LYS A 124 -6.54 11.00 1.51
N THR A 125 -7.18 11.18 2.66
CA THR A 125 -6.47 11.70 3.84
C THR A 125 -5.30 10.80 4.18
N PHE A 126 -5.50 9.49 4.32
CA PHE A 126 -4.41 8.56 4.64
C PHE A 126 -3.27 8.56 3.60
N LEU A 127 -3.60 8.63 2.32
CA LEU A 127 -2.62 8.61 1.24
C LEU A 127 -1.76 9.88 1.21
N PHE A 128 -2.33 11.04 1.52
CA PHE A 128 -1.69 12.33 1.35
C PHE A 128 -1.31 13.06 2.66
N THR A 129 -1.45 12.41 3.82
CA THR A 129 -0.95 12.89 5.13
C THR A 129 0.09 11.96 5.73
#